data_AF-A0AAN2RCX9-F1
#
_entry.id   AF-A0AAN2RCX9-F1
#
_cell.length_a   1.000
_cell.length_b   1.000
_cell.length_c   1.000
_cell.angle_alpha   90.00
_cell.angle_beta   90.00
_cell.angle_gamma   90.00
#
_symmetry.space_group_name_H-M   'P 1'
#
loop_
_entity.id
_entity.type
_entity.pdbx_description
1 polymer ?
#
loop_
_entity_poly.entity_id
_entity_poly.type
_entity_poly.pdbx_seq_one_letter_code
_entity_poly.pdbx_strand_id
1 'polypeptide(L)'
;MTKCDFDKRERFGIRKFTIGACSVLIGATLFGTQVSADQLENVDSLSEPAVELSSVVNEHVEKTEAEEGMSPISADEKAVTEELNGEVSVSDSREEKLPSAPSDNPENKLEDIEEAEDKEVDSSDSGLLLSDFPQVEDQGIRPKEIKFDNWDQVLAWEPGARPDDDLNRASVELVERFRGHVVNERANENAKVEALSNTNSKAKDHASVGGEEFKAYAFDYWQYIDSMVFWEGLIPSPDVIDAGHRNGVPVLGTIFYNWSSSIEDQEKFVSSLRQDPDGSFPVARKLVDMAKYYGFDGYFINQETTGSMVQPLGETMRNFMLYTKEYAESIGYPITYSWYDAMTYEYGRYHEDGLGEYNYPFMEKEGDKVPADRFFANFNWTRAKNNYSIEVAKRIGRDPFDIFAGFELQRGGSYKTQINWDALFDENGKLKLSLGLFAPDTITSLGATGEDYHENENIFFTGYQGDPTKQKPSDKNWYGLANLIADKTAITSSNFNSSFNTGHGKKWFVDGKVAKDGEWNYRSVSGILPTWRWWIEASGEKLAAAYDFDDAYNGGNSLRFTGDLEKMVSRKLSCIPPRFLYQKQVV
;
A
#
# COMPACT_ATOMS: atom_id res chain seq x y z
N MET A 1 -50.07 -9.09 25.37
CA MET A 1 -48.78 -9.77 25.15
C MET A 1 -47.68 -8.78 25.44
N THR A 2 -46.71 -9.17 26.24
CA THR A 2 -45.59 -8.33 26.69
C THR A 2 -44.57 -8.12 25.57
N LYS A 3 -43.92 -6.95 25.57
CA LYS A 3 -42.68 -6.74 24.83
C LYS A 3 -41.65 -7.81 25.23
N CYS A 4 -40.93 -8.34 24.25
CA CYS A 4 -39.57 -8.82 24.47
C CYS A 4 -38.64 -7.83 23.78
N ASP A 5 -37.99 -6.98 24.57
CA ASP A 5 -36.92 -6.13 24.08
C ASP A 5 -35.74 -7.03 23.68
N PHE A 6 -35.29 -6.94 22.43
CA PHE A 6 -34.10 -7.66 21.94
C PHE A 6 -32.83 -6.89 22.35
N ASP A 7 -32.57 -6.82 23.64
CA ASP A 7 -31.40 -6.12 24.19
C ASP A 7 -30.17 -7.05 24.23
N LYS A 8 -29.80 -7.56 23.05
CA LYS A 8 -28.59 -8.35 22.82
C LYS A 8 -27.77 -7.77 21.69
N ARG A 9 -26.71 -7.03 22.06
CA ARG A 9 -25.57 -6.79 21.17
C ARG A 9 -24.81 -8.11 20.98
N GLU A 10 -25.17 -8.86 19.95
CA GLU A 10 -24.42 -10.06 19.58
C GLU A 10 -23.12 -9.64 18.88
N ARG A 11 -21.97 -9.97 19.48
CA ARG A 11 -20.65 -9.64 18.96
C ARG A 11 -20.15 -10.80 18.10
N PHE A 12 -19.99 -10.56 16.79
CA PHE A 12 -19.58 -11.59 15.84
C PHE A 12 -18.10 -11.42 15.43
N GLY A 13 -17.27 -12.42 15.73
CA GLY A 13 -16.00 -12.62 15.05
C GLY A 13 -16.15 -13.69 13.97
N ILE A 14 -15.53 -13.51 12.79
CA ILE A 14 -15.56 -14.53 11.74
C ILE A 14 -14.57 -15.65 12.12
N ARG A 15 -15.07 -16.68 12.79
CA ARG A 15 -14.39 -17.97 12.98
C ARG A 15 -15.16 -19.05 12.23
N LYS A 16 -14.63 -19.53 11.10
CA LYS A 16 -15.20 -20.69 10.40
C LYS A 16 -14.72 -21.99 11.06
N PHE A 17 -15.31 -22.34 12.20
CA PHE A 17 -15.03 -23.60 12.88
C PHE A 17 -15.47 -24.79 12.02
N THR A 18 -14.55 -25.73 11.78
CA THR A 18 -14.90 -27.08 11.32
C THR A 18 -15.51 -27.83 12.50
N ILE A 19 -16.84 -27.81 12.61
CA ILE A 19 -17.54 -28.50 13.70
C ILE A 19 -17.51 -30.01 13.46
N GLY A 20 -16.68 -30.70 14.24
CA GLY A 20 -16.81 -32.14 14.46
C GLY A 20 -18.17 -32.46 15.10
N ALA A 21 -18.77 -33.58 14.69
CA ALA A 21 -20.17 -33.87 14.94
C ALA A 21 -20.55 -33.93 16.44
N CYS A 22 -21.62 -33.23 16.81
CA CYS A 22 -22.52 -33.62 17.89
C CYS A 22 -23.92 -33.03 17.67
N SER A 23 -24.94 -33.88 17.65
CA SER A 23 -26.29 -33.54 17.18
C SER A 23 -27.17 -32.92 18.28
N VAL A 24 -27.87 -31.83 17.95
CA VAL A 24 -29.08 -31.40 18.69
C VAL A 24 -30.20 -31.09 17.70
N LEU A 25 -31.32 -31.81 17.85
CA LEU A 25 -32.52 -31.73 17.00
C LEU A 25 -33.46 -30.61 17.46
N ILE A 26 -33.80 -29.66 16.59
CA ILE A 26 -35.08 -28.92 16.66
C ILE A 26 -35.61 -28.67 15.24
N GLY A 27 -36.88 -29.06 14.99
CA GLY A 27 -37.69 -28.46 13.91
C GLY A 27 -38.07 -29.37 12.74
N ALA A 28 -39.06 -30.26 12.93
CA ALA A 28 -39.87 -30.78 11.82
C ALA A 28 -41.24 -31.28 12.31
N THR A 29 -42.33 -30.62 11.87
CA THR A 29 -43.70 -31.14 11.94
C THR A 29 -44.47 -30.75 10.68
N LEU A 30 -44.96 -31.77 9.95
CA LEU A 30 -46.11 -31.73 9.01
C LEU A 30 -45.91 -30.90 7.71
N PHE A 31 -46.18 -31.36 6.48
CA PHE A 31 -46.55 -32.66 5.85
C PHE A 31 -45.70 -32.73 4.55
N GLY A 32 -45.44 -33.83 3.83
CA GLY A 32 -45.97 -35.18 3.85
C GLY A 32 -46.37 -35.62 2.43
N THR A 33 -45.50 -36.37 1.71
CA THR A 33 -45.80 -37.43 0.72
C THR A 33 -44.49 -37.97 0.13
N GLN A 34 -44.37 -39.30 -0.02
CA GLN A 34 -43.25 -39.99 -0.67
C GLN A 34 -43.52 -40.23 -2.16
N VAL A 35 -42.48 -40.19 -3.00
CA VAL A 35 -42.38 -41.01 -4.22
C VAL A 35 -40.95 -41.56 -4.30
N SER A 36 -40.82 -42.82 -4.71
CA SER A 36 -39.55 -43.58 -4.76
C SER A 36 -38.73 -43.29 -6.02
N ALA A 37 -37.42 -43.57 -5.95
CA ALA A 37 -36.56 -43.75 -7.13
C ALA A 37 -36.90 -45.04 -7.90
N ASP A 38 -36.60 -45.07 -9.20
CA ASP A 38 -35.59 -45.98 -9.79
C ASP A 38 -35.42 -45.81 -11.33
N GLN A 39 -34.34 -46.42 -11.85
CA GLN A 39 -34.02 -46.73 -13.28
C GLN A 39 -33.02 -45.81 -14.04
N LEU A 40 -31.72 -46.19 -13.94
CA LEU A 40 -30.76 -46.54 -15.02
C LEU A 40 -31.23 -46.33 -16.50
N GLU A 41 -30.41 -45.86 -17.46
CA GLU A 41 -29.19 -46.50 -18.01
C GLU A 41 -28.27 -45.54 -18.83
N ASN A 42 -27.07 -46.03 -19.20
CA ASN A 42 -26.06 -45.40 -20.09
C ASN A 42 -26.45 -45.37 -21.58
N VAL A 43 -26.00 -44.36 -22.33
CA VAL A 43 -25.52 -44.51 -23.73
C VAL A 43 -24.29 -43.60 -23.98
N ASP A 44 -23.44 -44.03 -24.90
CA ASP A 44 -22.04 -43.62 -25.07
C ASP A 44 -21.79 -42.73 -26.32
N SER A 45 -20.77 -41.87 -26.24
CA SER A 45 -19.85 -41.46 -27.34
C SER A 45 -20.28 -40.58 -28.55
N LEU A 46 -19.27 -39.81 -29.05
CA LEU A 46 -19.10 -39.19 -30.40
C LEU A 46 -20.03 -37.98 -30.76
N SER A 47 -19.61 -36.96 -31.53
CA SER A 47 -18.29 -36.46 -31.98
C SER A 47 -18.44 -35.04 -32.59
N GLU A 48 -17.33 -34.32 -32.84
CA GLU A 48 -17.33 -33.07 -33.62
C GLU A 48 -17.76 -33.28 -35.10
N PRO A 49 -18.02 -32.19 -35.86
CA PRO A 49 -16.96 -31.71 -36.77
C PRO A 49 -16.84 -30.17 -36.89
N ALA A 50 -15.76 -29.73 -37.55
CA ALA A 50 -15.41 -28.33 -37.83
C ALA A 50 -15.37 -28.00 -39.34
N VAL A 51 -14.87 -26.79 -39.68
CA VAL A 51 -14.51 -26.24 -41.03
C VAL A 51 -15.74 -25.91 -41.94
N GLU A 52 -15.77 -24.89 -42.83
CA GLU A 52 -14.71 -24.10 -43.49
C GLU A 52 -15.12 -22.69 -44.01
N LEU A 53 -14.12 -21.93 -44.49
CA LEU A 53 -14.11 -20.54 -44.99
C LEU A 53 -14.87 -20.28 -46.31
N SER A 54 -15.11 -19.00 -46.63
CA SER A 54 -14.89 -18.49 -48.00
C SER A 54 -14.57 -16.98 -48.05
N SER A 55 -13.61 -16.59 -48.89
CA SER A 55 -13.16 -15.22 -49.18
C SER A 55 -13.48 -14.81 -50.63
N VAL A 56 -13.65 -13.51 -50.93
CA VAL A 56 -13.64 -12.97 -52.31
C VAL A 56 -12.92 -11.61 -52.38
N VAL A 57 -12.21 -11.36 -53.48
CA VAL A 57 -11.40 -10.16 -53.81
C VAL A 57 -11.79 -9.62 -55.20
N ASN A 58 -11.68 -8.30 -55.41
CA ASN A 58 -11.18 -7.60 -56.62
C ASN A 58 -11.22 -6.06 -56.33
N GLU A 59 -10.17 -5.25 -56.53
CA GLU A 59 -9.54 -4.77 -57.79
C GLU A 59 -10.50 -3.93 -58.68
N HIS A 60 -10.14 -2.78 -59.29
CA HIS A 60 -8.89 -1.98 -59.39
C HIS A 60 -9.29 -0.56 -59.94
N VAL A 61 -8.55 0.58 -59.82
CA VAL A 61 -7.67 1.20 -60.87
C VAL A 61 -7.42 2.72 -60.55
N GLU A 62 -6.14 3.14 -60.47
CA GLU A 62 -5.45 4.39 -60.96
C GLU A 62 -6.02 5.85 -60.79
N LYS A 63 -5.27 6.99 -60.79
CA LYS A 63 -3.83 7.31 -61.12
C LYS A 63 -3.32 8.72 -60.66
N THR A 64 -1.97 8.91 -60.64
CA THR A 64 -1.12 10.14 -60.85
C THR A 64 -1.23 11.37 -59.91
N GLU A 65 -0.16 11.78 -59.19
CA GLU A 65 0.94 12.75 -59.53
C GLU A 65 0.53 14.25 -59.40
N ALA A 66 1.35 15.24 -58.98
CA ALA A 66 2.84 15.37 -58.96
C ALA A 66 3.39 16.27 -57.79
N GLU A 67 4.70 16.54 -57.80
CA GLU A 67 5.52 17.24 -56.77
C GLU A 67 5.67 18.79 -56.95
N GLU A 68 6.67 19.37 -56.26
CA GLU A 68 7.15 20.78 -56.19
C GLU A 68 6.38 21.73 -55.23
N GLY A 69 7.02 22.63 -54.44
CA GLY A 69 8.45 22.83 -54.17
C GLY A 69 8.77 24.19 -53.50
N MET A 70 9.62 24.17 -52.45
CA MET A 70 10.43 25.29 -51.87
C MET A 70 9.76 26.54 -51.23
N SER A 71 10.35 26.94 -50.09
CA SER A 71 10.08 28.11 -49.21
C SER A 71 10.68 29.45 -49.73
N PRO A 72 10.78 30.57 -48.96
CA PRO A 72 10.04 31.06 -47.78
C PRO A 72 9.57 32.55 -47.87
N ILE A 73 8.69 33.04 -46.97
CA ILE A 73 8.46 34.49 -46.71
C ILE A 73 8.32 34.77 -45.19
N SER A 74 8.78 35.94 -44.75
CA SER A 74 9.04 36.38 -43.37
C SER A 74 8.15 37.54 -42.87
N ALA A 75 8.05 37.70 -41.53
CA ALA A 75 7.75 38.95 -40.77
C ALA A 75 6.36 39.59 -40.97
N ASP A 76 5.65 40.19 -40.00
CA ASP A 76 5.81 40.44 -38.54
C ASP A 76 4.41 40.21 -37.87
N GLU A 77 4.06 40.45 -36.59
CA GLU A 77 4.56 41.33 -35.51
C GLU A 77 4.07 40.81 -34.11
N LYS A 78 4.60 41.40 -33.03
CA LYS A 78 4.06 41.49 -31.64
C LYS A 78 4.02 40.25 -30.73
N ALA A 79 5.13 40.14 -29.98
CA ALA A 79 5.20 39.47 -28.69
C ALA A 79 4.44 40.21 -27.56
N VAL A 80 4.05 39.46 -26.54
CA VAL A 80 3.89 39.93 -25.16
C VAL A 80 4.83 39.08 -24.30
N THR A 81 5.80 39.72 -23.65
CA THR A 81 6.77 39.08 -22.76
C THR A 81 6.44 39.41 -21.31
N GLU A 82 6.18 38.39 -20.50
CA GLU A 82 6.38 38.47 -19.04
C GLU A 82 7.48 37.49 -18.66
N GLU A 83 8.58 38.02 -18.13
CA GLU A 83 9.65 37.24 -17.52
C GLU A 83 9.27 36.90 -16.07
N LEU A 84 9.44 35.64 -15.69
CA LEU A 84 9.49 35.23 -14.28
C LEU A 84 10.76 34.41 -14.03
N ASN A 85 11.87 35.11 -13.85
CA ASN A 85 13.03 34.55 -13.18
C ASN A 85 12.73 34.38 -11.69
N GLY A 86 13.00 33.19 -11.16
CA GLY A 86 12.76 32.84 -9.76
C GLY A 86 13.86 31.93 -9.23
N GLU A 87 15.09 32.44 -9.14
CA GLU A 87 16.13 31.83 -8.31
C GLU A 87 15.70 31.89 -6.84
N VAL A 88 15.70 30.76 -6.14
CA VAL A 88 15.52 30.72 -4.68
C VAL A 88 16.84 30.29 -4.04
N SER A 89 17.67 31.27 -3.74
CA SER A 89 18.77 31.13 -2.80
C SER A 89 18.24 31.22 -1.36
N VAL A 90 18.52 30.22 -0.53
CA VAL A 90 18.27 30.32 0.92
C VAL A 90 19.39 31.15 1.55
N SER A 91 19.07 32.36 2.00
CA SER A 91 19.99 33.18 2.80
C SER A 91 19.56 33.20 4.26
N ASP A 92 20.50 32.83 5.12
CA ASP A 92 20.37 32.84 6.57
C ASP A 92 20.56 34.26 7.12
N SER A 93 19.66 34.73 7.98
CA SER A 93 19.88 35.90 8.84
C SER A 93 18.73 36.10 9.84
N ARG A 94 19.00 35.88 11.13
CA ARG A 94 18.27 36.51 12.24
C ARG A 94 19.27 36.99 13.30
N GLU A 95 19.50 38.30 13.33
CA GLU A 95 20.21 38.96 14.42
C GLU A 95 19.36 39.04 15.70
N GLU A 96 20.07 39.10 16.83
CA GLU A 96 19.53 39.10 18.18
C GLU A 96 18.85 40.43 18.57
N LYS A 97 17.94 40.36 19.57
CA LYS A 97 17.81 41.43 20.56
C LYS A 97 17.18 40.95 21.87
N LEU A 98 17.93 41.10 22.97
CA LEU A 98 17.48 40.86 24.34
C LEU A 98 16.45 41.92 24.79
N PRO A 99 15.65 41.60 25.82
CA PRO A 99 15.24 42.56 26.84
C PRO A 99 15.86 42.25 28.21
N SER A 100 16.24 43.30 28.94
CA SER A 100 16.83 43.27 30.28
C SER A 100 15.80 43.51 31.40
N ALA A 101 15.96 42.84 32.55
CA ALA A 101 15.26 43.17 33.81
C ALA A 101 15.85 44.44 34.49
N PRO A 102 15.19 45.05 35.51
CA PRO A 102 15.35 44.56 36.89
C PRO A 102 14.17 44.79 37.89
N SER A 103 14.28 44.13 39.07
CA SER A 103 13.77 44.47 40.44
C SER A 103 12.26 44.78 40.66
N ASP A 104 11.54 44.15 41.60
CA ASP A 104 11.77 44.23 43.06
C ASP A 104 11.24 43.01 43.88
N ASN A 105 11.68 42.92 45.14
CA ASN A 105 11.31 41.95 46.20
C ASN A 105 10.64 42.76 47.37
N PRO A 106 10.19 42.21 48.54
CA PRO A 106 10.10 40.81 49.02
C PRO A 106 8.77 40.45 49.74
N GLU A 107 8.63 39.22 50.28
CA GLU A 107 8.47 38.94 51.73
C GLU A 107 8.22 37.45 52.06
N ASN A 108 8.67 37.02 53.26
CA ASN A 108 8.58 35.66 53.79
C ASN A 108 7.23 35.37 54.47
N LYS A 109 6.83 34.09 54.51
CA LYS A 109 6.48 33.40 55.78
C LYS A 109 6.54 31.87 55.66
N LEU A 110 6.95 31.23 56.77
CA LEU A 110 7.06 29.78 56.99
C LEU A 110 5.82 29.25 57.74
N GLU A 111 5.90 27.97 58.17
CA GLU A 111 5.01 27.17 59.06
C GLU A 111 4.01 26.26 58.30
N ASP A 112 3.85 24.97 58.63
CA ASP A 112 4.72 24.04 59.39
C ASP A 112 4.34 22.56 59.06
N ILE A 113 5.09 21.58 59.58
CA ILE A 113 4.86 20.13 59.38
C ILE A 113 3.89 19.55 60.41
N GLU A 114 3.00 18.62 60.02
CA GLU A 114 2.49 17.58 60.93
C GLU A 114 2.07 16.29 60.18
N GLU A 115 2.43 15.13 60.74
CA GLU A 115 2.10 13.78 60.24
C GLU A 115 0.79 13.26 60.87
N ALA A 116 0.01 12.42 60.15
CA ALA A 116 -0.98 11.54 60.80
C ALA A 116 -1.41 10.32 59.94
N GLU A 117 -0.86 9.16 60.33
CA GLU A 117 -1.49 7.82 60.45
C GLU A 117 -2.09 7.05 59.26
N ASP A 118 -1.65 5.79 59.18
CA ASP A 118 -2.15 4.70 58.34
C ASP A 118 -3.61 4.32 58.59
N LYS A 119 -4.27 3.80 57.55
CA LYS A 119 -5.31 2.77 57.69
C LYS A 119 -5.21 1.69 56.62
N GLU A 120 -4.90 0.48 57.08
CA GLU A 120 -5.10 -0.76 56.33
C GLU A 120 -6.59 -0.94 55.98
N VAL A 121 -6.85 -1.46 54.77
CA VAL A 121 -8.10 -2.19 54.47
C VAL A 121 -7.70 -3.48 53.75
N ASP A 122 -8.02 -4.61 54.38
CA ASP A 122 -7.69 -5.96 53.90
C ASP A 122 -8.61 -6.40 52.74
N SER A 123 -8.09 -7.39 52.02
CA SER A 123 -8.56 -8.05 50.81
C SER A 123 -9.96 -8.68 50.85
N SER A 124 -10.61 -8.75 49.68
CA SER A 124 -10.98 -10.02 49.04
C SER A 124 -11.82 -9.85 47.76
N ASP A 125 -11.17 -9.88 46.59
CA ASP A 125 -11.65 -10.73 45.49
C ASP A 125 -10.45 -11.15 44.63
N SER A 126 -10.39 -12.43 44.26
CA SER A 126 -9.21 -13.03 43.62
C SER A 126 -9.62 -13.83 42.39
N GLY A 127 -9.50 -13.19 41.22
CA GLY A 127 -9.96 -13.72 39.94
C GLY A 127 -8.95 -13.52 38.81
N LEU A 128 -7.91 -14.37 38.79
CA LEU A 128 -7.01 -14.61 37.64
C LEU A 128 -6.35 -13.36 37.01
N LEU A 129 -5.39 -12.78 37.73
CA LEU A 129 -4.31 -12.01 37.10
C LEU A 129 -3.43 -12.96 36.26
N LEU A 130 -3.27 -12.67 34.95
CA LEU A 130 -2.19 -13.27 34.16
C LEU A 130 -0.86 -12.79 34.72
N SER A 131 0.05 -13.73 34.99
CA SER A 131 1.33 -13.49 35.67
C SER A 131 2.45 -12.94 34.76
N ASP A 132 2.14 -12.56 33.53
CA ASP A 132 3.14 -12.30 32.48
C ASP A 132 3.55 -10.81 32.38
N PHE A 133 3.39 -10.06 33.47
CA PHE A 133 4.02 -8.74 33.62
C PHE A 133 5.44 -8.90 34.16
N PRO A 134 6.50 -8.58 33.38
CA PRO A 134 7.87 -8.70 33.87
C PRO A 134 8.12 -7.73 35.03
N GLN A 135 8.39 -8.27 36.22
CA GLN A 135 8.73 -7.50 37.42
C GLN A 135 10.23 -7.15 37.50
N VAL A 136 10.77 -6.61 36.41
CA VAL A 136 12.14 -6.10 36.37
C VAL A 136 12.12 -4.75 35.66
N GLU A 137 12.70 -3.73 36.27
CA GLU A 137 13.12 -2.49 35.58
C GLU A 137 14.33 -2.81 34.69
N ASP A 138 14.11 -3.64 33.69
CA ASP A 138 15.05 -3.75 32.58
C ASP A 138 14.96 -2.44 31.79
N GLN A 139 16.09 -1.88 31.37
CA GLN A 139 16.09 -0.68 30.52
C GLN A 139 15.72 -1.11 29.10
N GLY A 140 14.42 -1.40 28.92
CA GLY A 140 13.87 -2.04 27.74
C GLY A 140 14.32 -1.34 26.46
N ILE A 141 14.93 -2.12 25.57
CA ILE A 141 15.40 -1.64 24.28
C ILE A 141 14.17 -1.18 23.49
N ARG A 142 14.06 0.13 23.23
CA ARG A 142 13.08 0.66 22.28
C ARG A 142 13.66 0.48 20.88
N PRO A 143 13.15 -0.45 20.05
CA PRO A 143 13.72 -0.72 18.73
C PRO A 143 13.54 0.48 17.81
N LYS A 144 14.52 0.73 16.94
CA LYS A 144 14.57 1.93 16.09
C LYS A 144 14.64 1.57 14.62
N GLU A 145 14.13 2.49 13.80
CA GLU A 145 14.36 2.45 12.35
C GLU A 145 15.85 2.38 12.05
N ILE A 146 16.24 1.48 11.15
CA ILE A 146 17.63 1.26 10.80
C ILE A 146 18.02 2.24 9.70
N LYS A 147 18.97 3.12 10.02
CA LYS A 147 19.47 4.16 9.12
C LYS A 147 20.99 4.09 9.07
N PHE A 148 21.54 4.42 7.91
CA PHE A 148 22.97 4.48 7.64
C PHE A 148 23.31 5.87 7.10
N ASP A 149 24.34 6.51 7.66
CA ASP A 149 24.76 7.84 7.23
C ASP A 149 25.45 7.80 5.86
N ASN A 150 26.17 6.72 5.60
CA ASN A 150 27.01 6.50 4.41
C ASN A 150 27.12 5.01 4.05
N TRP A 151 27.71 4.73 2.88
CA TRP A 151 27.87 3.37 2.36
C TRP A 151 28.90 2.53 3.13
N ASP A 152 29.88 3.12 3.82
CA ASP A 152 30.84 2.35 4.63
C ASP A 152 30.13 1.68 5.81
N GLN A 153 29.10 2.32 6.40
CA GLN A 153 28.24 1.69 7.41
C GLN A 153 27.37 0.56 6.83
N VAL A 154 26.91 0.67 5.59
CA VAL A 154 26.18 -0.41 4.88
C VAL A 154 27.11 -1.58 4.59
N LEU A 155 28.36 -1.32 4.19
CA LEU A 155 29.38 -2.34 3.95
C LEU A 155 29.85 -3.02 5.24
N ALA A 156 29.79 -2.32 6.37
CA ALA A 156 30.09 -2.85 7.71
C ALA A 156 28.89 -3.49 8.44
N TRP A 157 27.67 -3.45 7.86
CA TRP A 157 26.51 -4.10 8.46
C TRP A 157 26.66 -5.62 8.44
N GLU A 158 26.36 -6.29 9.55
CA GLU A 158 26.34 -7.75 9.66
C GLU A 158 25.07 -8.21 10.39
N PRO A 159 24.50 -9.38 10.03
CA PRO A 159 23.25 -9.87 10.60
C PRO A 159 23.40 -10.21 12.08
N GLY A 160 22.54 -9.63 12.93
CA GLY A 160 22.51 -9.85 14.38
C GLY A 160 23.54 -9.04 15.15
N ALA A 161 24.20 -8.08 14.51
CA ALA A 161 25.18 -7.20 15.16
C ALA A 161 24.53 -6.05 15.94
N ARG A 162 23.25 -5.73 15.70
CA ARG A 162 22.55 -4.64 16.41
C ARG A 162 21.72 -5.17 17.58
N PRO A 163 21.63 -4.43 18.70
CA PRO A 163 20.86 -4.85 19.87
C PRO A 163 19.35 -4.87 19.64
N ASP A 164 18.84 -4.24 18.57
CA ASP A 164 17.43 -4.19 18.20
C ASP A 164 17.09 -5.05 16.96
N ASP A 165 18.02 -5.86 16.44
CA ASP A 165 17.80 -6.66 15.23
C ASP A 165 16.62 -7.64 15.38
N ASP A 166 16.55 -8.41 16.48
CA ASP A 166 15.47 -9.40 16.68
C ASP A 166 14.07 -8.77 16.76
N LEU A 167 13.97 -7.48 17.10
CA LEU A 167 12.72 -6.73 17.11
C LEU A 167 12.43 -6.04 15.77
N ASN A 168 13.45 -5.82 14.93
CA ASN A 168 13.35 -5.15 13.63
C ASN A 168 13.15 -6.11 12.44
N ARG A 169 13.26 -7.42 12.66
CA ARG A 169 12.99 -8.44 11.62
C ARG A 169 11.49 -8.71 11.53
N ALA A 170 10.99 -8.82 10.30
CA ALA A 170 9.65 -9.30 10.04
C ALA A 170 9.47 -10.74 10.56
N SER A 171 8.26 -11.02 11.04
CA SER A 171 7.84 -12.31 11.59
C SER A 171 6.76 -12.99 10.74
N VAL A 172 6.31 -12.35 9.66
CA VAL A 172 5.32 -12.87 8.70
C VAL A 172 5.94 -13.06 7.32
N GLU A 173 5.83 -14.26 6.76
CA GLU A 173 6.19 -14.54 5.36
C GLU A 173 5.15 -13.93 4.41
N LEU A 174 5.60 -13.47 3.23
CA LEU A 174 4.72 -12.89 2.21
C LEU A 174 3.68 -13.93 1.73
N VAL A 175 2.40 -13.66 1.99
CA VAL A 175 1.29 -14.57 1.66
C VAL A 175 0.90 -14.45 0.17
N GLU A 176 0.67 -15.58 -0.51
CA GLU A 176 0.11 -15.56 -1.87
C GLU A 176 -1.28 -14.91 -1.92
N ARG A 177 -1.59 -14.22 -3.03
CA ARG A 177 -2.93 -13.65 -3.29
C ARG A 177 -3.61 -14.28 -4.48
N PHE A 178 -4.94 -14.34 -4.46
CA PHE A 178 -5.75 -14.60 -5.65
C PHE A 178 -6.59 -13.38 -6.04
N ARG A 179 -6.79 -13.17 -7.35
CA ARG A 179 -7.73 -12.17 -7.89
C ARG A 179 -9.12 -12.79 -7.98
N GLY A 180 -10.12 -12.10 -7.42
CA GLY A 180 -11.52 -12.54 -7.46
C GLY A 180 -12.16 -12.34 -8.83
N HIS A 181 -13.48 -12.56 -8.90
CA HIS A 181 -14.28 -12.02 -10.00
C HIS A 181 -14.33 -10.50 -9.88
N VAL A 182 -14.08 -9.80 -10.98
CA VAL A 182 -14.05 -8.33 -11.01
C VAL A 182 -15.45 -7.75 -10.74
N VAL A 183 -15.58 -6.98 -9.65
CA VAL A 183 -16.88 -6.44 -9.21
C VAL A 183 -17.27 -5.09 -9.84
N ASN A 184 -16.33 -4.40 -10.49
CA ASN A 184 -16.59 -3.14 -11.20
C ASN A 184 -16.31 -3.29 -12.71
N GLU A 185 -17.28 -2.93 -13.55
CA GLU A 185 -17.16 -3.04 -15.01
C GLU A 185 -15.95 -2.27 -15.59
N ARG A 186 -15.53 -1.17 -14.95
CA ARG A 186 -14.37 -0.35 -15.36
C ARG A 186 -13.04 -0.80 -14.79
N ALA A 187 -13.02 -1.69 -13.81
CA ALA A 187 -11.77 -2.16 -13.24
C ALA A 187 -10.97 -2.95 -14.29
N ASN A 188 -9.65 -2.68 -14.34
CA ASN A 188 -8.71 -3.45 -15.13
C ASN A 188 -8.06 -4.53 -14.24
N GLU A 189 -7.95 -5.74 -14.76
CA GLU A 189 -7.38 -6.91 -14.08
C GLU A 189 -5.85 -6.88 -14.01
N ASN A 190 -5.21 -6.13 -14.91
CA ASN A 190 -3.75 -6.07 -15.06
C ASN A 190 -3.16 -4.76 -14.52
N ALA A 191 -3.98 -3.72 -14.34
CA ALA A 191 -3.53 -2.47 -13.74
C ALA A 191 -3.15 -2.67 -12.27
N LYS A 192 -1.96 -2.19 -11.91
CA LYS A 192 -1.34 -2.31 -10.59
C LYS A 192 -1.36 -0.95 -9.88
N VAL A 193 -1.10 -0.95 -8.57
CA VAL A 193 -0.95 0.27 -7.76
C VAL A 193 0.29 0.13 -6.89
N GLU A 194 1.20 1.09 -6.93
CA GLU A 194 2.36 1.16 -6.04
C GLU A 194 2.23 2.39 -5.15
N ALA A 195 2.42 2.23 -3.84
CA ALA A 195 2.22 3.31 -2.85
C ALA A 195 3.52 3.70 -2.17
N LEU A 196 4.00 4.92 -2.41
CA LEU A 196 5.20 5.51 -1.79
C LEU A 196 4.78 6.29 -0.54
N SER A 197 4.78 5.61 0.60
CA SER A 197 4.18 6.14 1.83
C SER A 197 5.23 6.45 2.91
N ASN A 198 5.06 7.60 3.58
CA ASN A 198 5.62 7.83 4.90
C ASN A 198 4.71 7.13 5.90
N THR A 199 5.02 5.87 6.22
CA THR A 199 4.19 5.04 7.07
C THR A 199 4.30 5.41 8.55
N ASN A 200 5.41 5.97 9.01
CA ASN A 200 5.80 6.00 10.41
C ASN A 200 5.63 7.37 11.08
N SER A 201 5.61 7.34 12.41
CA SER A 201 5.56 8.54 13.24
C SER A 201 6.85 9.34 13.07
N LYS A 202 6.76 10.63 12.75
CA LYS A 202 7.93 11.52 12.68
C LYS A 202 8.41 12.00 14.06
N ALA A 203 7.83 11.50 15.15
CA ALA A 203 8.24 11.86 16.51
C ALA A 203 9.69 11.41 16.78
N LYS A 204 10.48 12.29 17.41
CA LYS A 204 11.95 12.12 17.59
C LYS A 204 12.37 10.77 18.20
N ASP A 205 11.54 10.20 19.07
CA ASP A 205 11.86 9.03 19.86
C ASP A 205 10.84 7.87 19.70
N HIS A 206 10.13 7.83 18.57
CA HIS A 206 9.21 6.72 18.23
C HIS A 206 9.94 5.36 18.15
N ALA A 207 9.20 4.25 18.15
CA ALA A 207 9.74 2.90 17.98
C ALA A 207 9.38 2.34 16.60
N SER A 208 10.24 1.48 16.05
CA SER A 208 10.00 0.83 14.74
C SER A 208 8.87 -0.20 14.74
N VAL A 209 8.29 -0.52 15.90
CA VAL A 209 7.15 -1.45 16.04
C VAL A 209 5.79 -0.75 16.16
N GLY A 210 5.77 0.58 16.27
CA GLY A 210 4.59 1.38 16.61
C GLY A 210 4.73 2.11 17.96
N GLY A 211 3.63 2.30 18.69
CA GLY A 211 3.65 2.96 19.99
C GLY A 211 2.29 3.14 20.67
N GLU A 212 2.32 3.88 21.79
CA GLU A 212 1.19 4.13 22.69
C GLU A 212 0.34 5.34 22.25
N GLU A 213 0.00 5.39 20.95
CA GLU A 213 -0.83 6.45 20.33
C GLU A 213 -1.80 5.83 19.32
N PHE A 214 -3.06 6.27 19.27
CA PHE A 214 -4.06 5.69 18.36
C PHE A 214 -3.89 6.20 16.92
N LYS A 215 -3.45 7.45 16.73
CA LYS A 215 -3.27 8.05 15.40
C LYS A 215 -2.01 7.49 14.73
N ALA A 216 -2.19 6.71 13.66
CA ALA A 216 -1.12 6.16 12.84
C ALA A 216 -1.61 6.02 11.39
N TYR A 217 -0.69 5.80 10.44
CA TYR A 217 -1.04 5.29 9.11
C TYR A 217 -1.34 3.78 9.22
N ALA A 218 -2.55 3.48 9.68
CA ALA A 218 -3.06 2.14 9.98
C ALA A 218 -3.60 1.45 8.72
N PHE A 219 -2.75 1.35 7.70
CA PHE A 219 -3.16 1.00 6.34
C PHE A 219 -3.75 -0.42 6.23
N ASP A 220 -4.89 -0.52 5.56
CA ASP A 220 -5.64 -1.76 5.41
C ASP A 220 -6.27 -1.97 4.01
N TYR A 221 -6.04 -1.07 3.05
CA TYR A 221 -6.54 -1.17 1.66
C TYR A 221 -5.65 -2.04 0.74
N TRP A 222 -4.93 -2.99 1.32
CA TRP A 222 -3.98 -3.91 0.67
C TRP A 222 -4.55 -4.68 -0.54
N GLN A 223 -5.87 -4.88 -0.61
CA GLN A 223 -6.53 -5.59 -1.72
C GLN A 223 -6.34 -4.91 -3.09
N TYR A 224 -6.05 -3.62 -3.13
CA TYR A 224 -5.80 -2.87 -4.39
C TYR A 224 -4.32 -2.56 -4.64
N ILE A 225 -3.43 -2.84 -3.69
CA ILE A 225 -2.00 -2.51 -3.78
C ILE A 225 -1.23 -3.67 -4.41
N ASP A 226 -0.31 -3.38 -5.33
CA ASP A 226 0.67 -4.33 -5.86
C ASP A 226 1.92 -4.38 -4.98
N SER A 227 2.49 -3.23 -4.64
CA SER A 227 3.64 -3.04 -3.75
C SER A 227 3.47 -1.82 -2.85
N MET A 228 3.96 -1.92 -1.61
CA MET A 228 4.10 -0.78 -0.69
C MET A 228 5.56 -0.39 -0.61
N VAL A 229 5.87 0.88 -0.83
CA VAL A 229 7.21 1.44 -0.71
C VAL A 229 7.28 2.24 0.59
N PHE A 230 8.15 1.79 1.48
CA PHE A 230 8.52 2.49 2.71
C PHE A 230 9.41 3.67 2.34
N TRP A 231 8.85 4.88 2.27
CA TRP A 231 9.52 6.05 1.70
C TRP A 231 10.63 6.63 2.58
N GLU A 232 10.69 6.26 3.86
CA GLU A 232 11.41 6.99 4.90
C GLU A 232 12.84 6.50 5.16
N GLY A 233 13.23 5.39 4.54
CA GLY A 233 14.52 4.77 4.78
C GLY A 233 14.77 3.49 3.99
N LEU A 234 15.98 2.97 4.15
CA LEU A 234 16.49 1.84 3.38
C LEU A 234 15.87 0.51 3.80
N ILE A 235 15.55 0.33 5.08
CA ILE A 235 14.96 -0.88 5.64
C ILE A 235 13.57 -0.53 6.15
N PRO A 236 12.49 -1.14 5.62
CA PRO A 236 11.15 -0.99 6.15
C PRO A 236 11.05 -1.46 7.61
N SER A 237 10.12 -0.88 8.36
CA SER A 237 9.87 -1.27 9.75
C SER A 237 9.08 -2.59 9.82
N PRO A 238 9.33 -3.43 10.83
CA PRO A 238 8.71 -4.77 10.97
C PRO A 238 7.19 -4.71 11.02
N ASP A 239 6.61 -3.66 11.59
CA ASP A 239 5.17 -3.50 11.71
C ASP A 239 4.48 -3.20 10.37
N VAL A 240 5.17 -2.57 9.42
CA VAL A 240 4.73 -2.38 8.03
C VAL A 240 4.93 -3.65 7.21
N ILE A 241 6.09 -4.32 7.36
CA ILE A 241 6.39 -5.56 6.63
C ILE A 241 5.36 -6.63 6.99
N ASP A 242 5.15 -6.90 8.29
CA ASP A 242 4.20 -7.91 8.77
C ASP A 242 2.76 -7.63 8.32
N ALA A 243 2.34 -6.35 8.31
CA ALA A 243 1.01 -5.94 7.85
C ALA A 243 0.82 -6.19 6.34
N GLY A 244 1.81 -5.81 5.53
CA GLY A 244 1.82 -6.04 4.09
C GLY A 244 1.85 -7.52 3.76
N HIS A 245 2.78 -8.26 4.36
CA HIS A 245 3.00 -9.69 4.14
C HIS A 245 1.79 -10.54 4.49
N ARG A 246 1.13 -10.28 5.64
CA ARG A 246 -0.11 -10.96 6.02
C ARG A 246 -1.25 -10.73 5.02
N ASN A 247 -1.26 -9.56 4.38
CA ASN A 247 -2.20 -9.20 3.32
C ASN A 247 -1.67 -9.52 1.91
N GLY A 248 -0.51 -10.16 1.79
CA GLY A 248 0.10 -10.61 0.53
C GLY A 248 0.63 -9.50 -0.37
N VAL A 249 1.00 -8.35 0.20
CA VAL A 249 1.60 -7.21 -0.50
C VAL A 249 3.09 -7.13 -0.14
N PRO A 250 4.01 -7.21 -1.12
CA PRO A 250 5.43 -6.99 -0.89
C PRO A 250 5.71 -5.56 -0.44
N VAL A 251 6.69 -5.41 0.46
CA VAL A 251 7.15 -4.14 1.02
C VAL A 251 8.59 -3.86 0.59
N LEU A 252 8.81 -2.68 0.02
CA LEU A 252 10.10 -2.26 -0.52
C LEU A 252 10.70 -1.14 0.35
N GLY A 253 12.00 -1.19 0.62
CA GLY A 253 12.75 -0.07 1.17
C GLY A 253 13.01 1.02 0.13
N THR A 254 13.51 2.20 0.54
CA THR A 254 13.84 3.28 -0.40
C THR A 254 15.33 3.61 -0.42
N ILE A 255 15.92 3.56 -1.62
CA ILE A 255 17.25 4.08 -1.94
C ILE A 255 17.06 5.47 -2.54
N PHE A 256 17.24 6.50 -1.71
CA PHE A 256 17.08 7.90 -2.11
C PHE A 256 18.45 8.56 -2.32
N TYR A 257 18.71 9.01 -3.54
CA TYR A 257 19.80 9.93 -3.86
C TYR A 257 19.22 11.34 -3.98
N ASN A 258 19.81 12.31 -3.29
CA ASN A 258 19.24 13.65 -3.13
C ASN A 258 19.00 14.37 -4.46
N TRP A 259 17.93 15.17 -4.55
CA TRP A 259 17.75 16.14 -5.62
C TRP A 259 18.83 17.23 -5.52
N SER A 260 19.95 17.00 -6.21
CA SER A 260 21.18 17.75 -5.98
C SER A 260 22.12 17.65 -7.18
N SER A 261 23.07 18.57 -7.26
CA SER A 261 24.26 18.51 -8.12
C SER A 261 25.56 18.75 -7.36
N SER A 262 25.51 18.70 -6.02
CA SER A 262 26.69 18.85 -5.17
C SER A 262 27.73 17.76 -5.47
N ILE A 263 29.02 18.04 -5.25
CA ILE A 263 30.06 17.02 -5.40
C ILE A 263 29.89 15.91 -4.35
N GLU A 264 29.45 16.24 -3.13
CA GLU A 264 29.21 15.29 -2.04
C GLU A 264 28.11 14.26 -2.41
N ASP A 265 26.98 14.72 -2.97
CA ASP A 265 25.91 13.82 -3.42
C ASP A 265 26.34 12.99 -4.64
N GLN A 266 27.08 13.60 -5.58
CA GLN A 266 27.65 12.87 -6.72
C GLN A 266 28.62 11.78 -6.27
N GLU A 267 29.53 12.07 -5.32
CA GLU A 267 30.43 11.08 -4.73
C GLU A 267 29.67 10.00 -3.93
N LYS A 268 28.57 10.35 -3.26
CA LYS A 268 27.67 9.40 -2.59
C LYS A 268 26.95 8.46 -3.58
N PHE A 269 26.60 8.94 -4.77
CA PHE A 269 26.08 8.08 -5.84
C PHE A 269 27.18 7.19 -6.42
N VAL A 270 28.33 7.76 -6.83
CA VAL A 270 29.49 7.04 -7.38
C VAL A 270 29.97 5.93 -6.42
N SER A 271 29.99 6.19 -5.11
CA SER A 271 30.44 5.21 -4.11
C SER A 271 29.49 4.03 -3.92
N SER A 272 28.18 4.20 -4.16
CA SER A 272 27.22 3.08 -4.15
C SER A 272 27.46 2.07 -5.28
N LEU A 273 27.97 2.57 -6.42
CA LEU A 273 28.20 1.83 -7.66
C LEU A 273 29.64 1.30 -7.80
N ARG A 274 30.45 1.36 -6.73
CA ARG A 274 31.80 0.77 -6.75
C ARG A 274 31.72 -0.73 -6.98
N GLN A 275 32.60 -1.22 -7.85
CA GLN A 275 32.74 -2.64 -8.17
C GLN A 275 34.01 -3.23 -7.55
N ASP A 276 33.94 -4.50 -7.17
CA ASP A 276 35.11 -5.33 -6.90
C ASP A 276 35.87 -5.67 -8.20
N PRO A 277 37.11 -6.19 -8.13
CA PRO A 277 37.91 -6.53 -9.32
C PRO A 277 37.30 -7.58 -10.26
N ASP A 278 36.28 -8.31 -9.82
CA ASP A 278 35.51 -9.29 -10.61
C ASP A 278 34.26 -8.69 -11.29
N GLY A 279 34.00 -7.39 -11.08
CA GLY A 279 32.83 -6.67 -11.60
C GLY A 279 31.59 -6.74 -10.69
N SER A 280 31.65 -7.45 -9.57
CA SER A 280 30.53 -7.53 -8.62
C SER A 280 30.37 -6.25 -7.80
N PHE A 281 29.16 -5.98 -7.28
CA PHE A 281 28.86 -4.76 -6.52
C PHE A 281 28.68 -5.08 -5.01
N PRO A 282 29.59 -4.64 -4.11
CA PRO A 282 29.50 -4.91 -2.67
C PRO A 282 28.23 -4.35 -2.02
N VAL A 283 27.82 -3.13 -2.39
CA VAL A 283 26.59 -2.51 -1.86
C VAL A 283 25.36 -3.30 -2.29
N ALA A 284 25.28 -3.76 -3.54
CA ALA A 284 24.19 -4.60 -4.01
C ALA A 284 24.07 -5.91 -3.21
N ARG A 285 25.19 -6.54 -2.83
CA ARG A 285 25.15 -7.72 -1.94
C ARG A 285 24.53 -7.38 -0.60
N LYS A 286 25.02 -6.34 0.07
CA LYS A 286 24.51 -5.93 1.39
C LYS A 286 23.03 -5.53 1.35
N LEU A 287 22.55 -4.94 0.26
CA LEU A 287 21.11 -4.68 0.05
C LEU A 287 20.30 -5.99 0.06
N VAL A 288 20.70 -6.99 -0.73
CA VAL A 288 20.02 -8.30 -0.73
C VAL A 288 20.14 -9.01 0.62
N ASP A 289 21.31 -8.96 1.26
CA ASP A 289 21.54 -9.59 2.56
C ASP A 289 20.63 -8.98 3.65
N MET A 290 20.45 -7.65 3.65
CA MET A 290 19.52 -6.94 4.53
C MET A 290 18.06 -7.28 4.21
N ALA A 291 17.67 -7.28 2.93
CA ALA A 291 16.33 -7.66 2.49
C ALA A 291 15.97 -9.08 2.98
N LYS A 292 16.90 -10.03 2.85
CA LYS A 292 16.76 -11.40 3.35
C LYS A 292 16.74 -11.51 4.88
N TYR A 293 17.54 -10.71 5.58
CA TYR A 293 17.66 -10.81 7.03
C TYR A 293 16.46 -10.20 7.78
N TYR A 294 16.01 -9.02 7.35
CA TYR A 294 14.85 -8.32 7.89
C TYR A 294 13.53 -8.79 7.25
N GLY A 295 13.58 -9.48 6.11
CA GLY A 295 12.44 -10.16 5.51
C GLY A 295 11.53 -9.27 4.67
N PHE A 296 12.08 -8.41 3.81
CA PHE A 296 11.32 -7.54 2.88
C PHE A 296 11.78 -7.76 1.41
N ASP A 297 11.06 -7.22 0.43
CA ASP A 297 11.04 -7.75 -0.95
C ASP A 297 11.87 -6.97 -1.99
N GLY A 298 12.72 -6.05 -1.51
CA GLY A 298 13.58 -5.22 -2.36
C GLY A 298 13.38 -3.73 -2.16
N TYR A 299 13.52 -2.95 -3.24
CA TYR A 299 13.74 -1.52 -3.12
C TYR A 299 13.08 -0.67 -4.21
N PHE A 300 12.67 0.53 -3.82
CA PHE A 300 12.45 1.64 -4.72
C PHE A 300 13.75 2.46 -4.84
N ILE A 301 14.21 2.76 -6.05
CA ILE A 301 15.35 3.63 -6.31
C ILE A 301 14.84 4.97 -6.82
N ASN A 302 15.09 6.02 -6.04
CA ASN A 302 14.90 7.40 -6.48
C ASN A 302 16.26 8.06 -6.73
N GLN A 303 16.70 8.07 -7.99
CA GLN A 303 17.97 8.67 -8.41
C GLN A 303 17.71 10.11 -8.91
N GLU A 304 17.77 11.08 -7.99
CA GLU A 304 17.60 12.51 -8.28
C GLU A 304 18.92 13.31 -8.33
N THR A 305 20.07 12.68 -8.10
CA THR A 305 21.38 13.34 -8.13
C THR A 305 21.88 13.47 -9.57
N THR A 306 22.41 14.64 -9.94
CA THR A 306 22.87 14.92 -11.30
C THR A 306 24.26 15.59 -11.32
N GLY A 307 24.89 15.64 -12.48
CA GLY A 307 26.20 16.26 -12.69
C GLY A 307 27.17 15.38 -13.48
N SER A 308 28.38 15.89 -13.71
CA SER A 308 29.37 15.28 -14.61
C SER A 308 29.91 13.94 -14.12
N MET A 309 29.87 13.64 -12.82
CA MET A 309 30.22 12.31 -12.31
C MET A 309 29.08 11.30 -12.47
N VAL A 310 27.83 11.76 -12.56
CA VAL A 310 26.63 10.90 -12.67
C VAL A 310 26.34 10.52 -14.12
N GLN A 311 26.45 11.47 -15.05
CA GLN A 311 26.13 11.29 -16.47
C GLN A 311 26.70 10.01 -17.11
N PRO A 312 27.97 9.61 -16.91
CA PRO A 312 28.52 8.40 -17.53
C PRO A 312 28.11 7.08 -16.86
N LEU A 313 27.30 7.10 -15.79
CA LEU A 313 27.04 5.92 -14.94
C LEU A 313 25.72 5.20 -15.22
N GLY A 314 24.96 5.54 -16.28
CA GLY A 314 23.70 4.85 -16.60
C GLY A 314 23.87 3.35 -16.82
N GLU A 315 24.90 2.94 -17.58
CA GLU A 315 25.24 1.53 -17.76
C GLU A 315 25.62 0.87 -16.42
N THR A 316 26.40 1.55 -15.58
CA THR A 316 26.81 1.03 -14.27
C THR A 316 25.61 0.86 -13.33
N MET A 317 24.65 1.79 -13.34
CA MET A 317 23.40 1.70 -12.57
C MET A 317 22.48 0.59 -13.10
N ARG A 318 22.40 0.39 -14.42
CA ARG A 318 21.68 -0.75 -15.02
C ARG A 318 22.30 -2.08 -14.59
N ASN A 319 23.63 -2.19 -14.69
CA ASN A 319 24.38 -3.40 -14.34
C ASN A 319 24.37 -3.68 -12.84
N PHE A 320 24.35 -2.65 -11.99
CA PHE A 320 24.11 -2.78 -10.55
C PHE A 320 22.78 -3.48 -10.29
N MET A 321 21.68 -3.00 -10.90
CA MET A 321 20.37 -3.61 -10.71
C MET A 321 20.30 -5.07 -11.19
N LEU A 322 20.89 -5.37 -12.35
CA LEU A 322 20.97 -6.74 -12.89
C LEU A 322 21.81 -7.67 -12.01
N TYR A 323 22.99 -7.23 -11.55
CA TYR A 323 23.83 -7.98 -10.63
C TYR A 323 23.11 -8.26 -9.30
N THR A 324 22.33 -7.30 -8.78
CA THR A 324 21.51 -7.52 -7.58
C THR A 324 20.55 -8.69 -7.78
N LYS A 325 19.91 -8.83 -8.94
CA LYS A 325 19.04 -9.98 -9.25
C LYS A 325 19.80 -11.30 -9.20
N GLU A 326 20.99 -11.34 -9.81
CA GLU A 326 21.83 -12.53 -9.86
C GLU A 326 22.31 -12.97 -8.48
N TYR A 327 22.73 -12.02 -7.64
CA TYR A 327 23.10 -12.32 -6.27
C TYR A 327 21.89 -12.77 -5.44
N ALA A 328 20.74 -12.11 -5.58
CA ALA A 328 19.47 -12.47 -4.93
C ALA A 328 19.00 -13.88 -5.27
N GLU A 329 19.02 -14.25 -6.56
CA GLU A 329 18.78 -15.61 -7.04
C GLU A 329 19.79 -16.61 -6.44
N SER A 330 21.09 -16.26 -6.44
CA SER A 330 22.17 -17.15 -5.95
C SER A 330 22.05 -17.52 -4.47
N ILE A 331 21.48 -16.64 -3.64
CA ILE A 331 21.24 -16.89 -2.21
C ILE A 331 19.81 -17.37 -1.90
N GLY A 332 18.98 -17.62 -2.93
CA GLY A 332 17.61 -18.10 -2.79
C GLY A 332 16.65 -17.09 -2.15
N TYR A 333 16.86 -15.79 -2.38
CA TYR A 333 15.98 -14.72 -1.90
C TYR A 333 15.84 -13.63 -2.98
N PRO A 334 15.03 -13.85 -4.04
CA PRO A 334 14.82 -12.88 -5.11
C PRO A 334 14.20 -11.59 -4.59
N ILE A 335 14.61 -10.44 -5.15
CA ILE A 335 14.05 -9.12 -4.79
C ILE A 335 13.65 -8.30 -6.02
N THR A 336 12.72 -7.37 -5.84
CA THR A 336 12.24 -6.45 -6.88
C THR A 336 12.86 -5.06 -6.78
N TYR A 337 12.96 -4.37 -7.92
CA TYR A 337 13.31 -2.96 -8.03
C TYR A 337 12.18 -2.17 -8.69
N SER A 338 11.80 -1.07 -8.05
CA SER A 338 10.98 -0.02 -8.64
C SER A 338 11.89 1.19 -8.92
N TRP A 339 11.82 1.78 -10.10
CA TRP A 339 12.72 2.86 -10.55
C TRP A 339 11.97 4.15 -10.84
N TYR A 340 12.43 5.28 -10.32
CA TYR A 340 11.84 6.59 -10.59
C TYR A 340 12.35 7.24 -11.88
N ASP A 341 11.45 7.84 -12.63
CA ASP A 341 11.71 8.67 -13.81
C ASP A 341 12.45 9.98 -13.44
N ALA A 342 13.77 9.88 -13.23
CA ALA A 342 14.65 11.00 -12.95
C ALA A 342 16.01 10.88 -13.65
N MET A 343 16.89 9.96 -13.24
CA MET A 343 18.15 9.73 -13.95
C MET A 343 17.89 9.11 -15.33
N THR A 344 18.34 9.79 -16.39
CA THR A 344 18.45 9.25 -17.74
C THR A 344 19.75 8.47 -17.92
N TYR A 345 19.84 7.66 -18.98
CA TYR A 345 20.96 6.75 -19.20
C TYR A 345 22.29 7.48 -19.50
N GLU A 346 22.26 8.66 -20.15
CA GLU A 346 23.47 9.39 -20.56
C GLU A 346 23.51 10.86 -20.08
N TYR A 347 22.37 11.47 -19.77
CA TYR A 347 22.25 12.94 -19.64
C TYR A 347 22.08 13.43 -18.19
N GLY A 348 22.01 12.51 -17.22
CA GLY A 348 21.75 12.82 -15.81
C GLY A 348 20.26 13.02 -15.54
N ARG A 349 19.89 13.82 -14.53
CA ARG A 349 18.48 14.02 -14.15
C ARG A 349 17.69 14.78 -15.23
N TYR A 350 16.73 14.11 -15.85
CA TYR A 350 15.66 14.66 -16.68
C TYR A 350 14.44 13.74 -16.64
N HIS A 351 13.32 14.26 -16.17
CA HIS A 351 12.05 13.53 -16.06
C HIS A 351 11.34 13.52 -17.42
N GLU A 352 11.07 12.34 -18.00
CA GLU A 352 10.30 12.25 -19.25
C GLU A 352 8.78 12.32 -19.01
N ASP A 353 8.33 12.23 -17.76
CA ASP A 353 6.95 11.97 -17.31
C ASP A 353 6.36 10.72 -17.98
N GLY A 354 7.15 9.66 -18.03
CA GLY A 354 6.86 8.44 -18.76
C GLY A 354 8.12 7.62 -19.08
N LEU A 355 7.92 6.46 -19.71
CA LEU A 355 9.00 5.70 -20.31
C LEU A 355 9.27 6.24 -21.72
N GLY A 356 10.53 6.54 -22.04
CA GLY A 356 10.92 7.24 -23.26
C GLY A 356 12.34 6.90 -23.71
N GLU A 357 12.84 7.67 -24.69
CA GLU A 357 14.09 7.34 -25.41
C GLU A 357 15.35 7.56 -24.55
N TYR A 358 15.26 8.30 -23.44
CA TYR A 358 16.40 8.61 -22.56
C TYR A 358 16.45 7.72 -21.30
N ASN A 359 15.35 7.04 -20.95
CA ASN A 359 15.23 6.22 -19.74
C ASN A 359 14.86 4.74 -19.97
N TYR A 360 14.49 4.32 -21.19
CA TYR A 360 14.16 2.91 -21.49
C TYR A 360 15.22 1.85 -21.10
N PRO A 361 16.56 2.09 -21.12
CA PRO A 361 17.54 1.03 -20.84
C PRO A 361 17.44 0.46 -19.42
N PHE A 362 16.88 1.22 -18.46
CA PHE A 362 16.61 0.74 -17.10
C PHE A 362 15.46 -0.27 -17.03
N MET A 363 14.60 -0.33 -18.05
CA MET A 363 13.50 -1.30 -18.18
C MET A 363 13.79 -2.40 -19.21
N GLU A 364 14.83 -2.25 -20.03
CA GLU A 364 15.18 -3.18 -21.10
C GLU A 364 15.77 -4.50 -20.57
N LYS A 365 15.23 -5.62 -21.07
CA LYS A 365 15.56 -6.98 -20.65
C LYS A 365 17.00 -7.37 -20.96
N GLU A 366 17.59 -8.17 -20.07
CA GLU A 366 18.87 -8.86 -20.26
C GLU A 366 18.61 -10.38 -20.19
N GLY A 367 18.32 -10.99 -21.33
CA GLY A 367 17.78 -12.35 -21.37
C GLY A 367 16.43 -12.44 -20.64
N ASP A 368 16.35 -13.29 -19.63
CA ASP A 368 15.15 -13.46 -18.79
C ASP A 368 15.05 -12.42 -17.64
N LYS A 369 16.10 -11.63 -17.39
CA LYS A 369 16.14 -10.64 -16.30
C LYS A 369 15.72 -9.24 -16.77
N VAL A 370 15.31 -8.41 -15.81
CA VAL A 370 15.10 -6.97 -15.98
C VAL A 370 15.88 -6.19 -14.91
N PRO A 371 16.41 -4.98 -15.21
CA PRO A 371 17.05 -4.15 -14.20
C PRO A 371 16.00 -3.64 -13.19
N ALA A 372 15.01 -2.88 -13.68
CA ALA A 372 13.83 -2.47 -12.91
C ALA A 372 12.60 -3.32 -13.28
N ASP A 373 11.89 -3.85 -12.27
CA ASP A 373 10.63 -4.57 -12.42
C ASP A 373 9.45 -3.61 -12.61
N ARG A 374 9.52 -2.42 -11.99
CA ARG A 374 8.51 -1.37 -12.07
C ARG A 374 9.15 -0.03 -12.41
N PHE A 375 8.42 0.82 -13.13
CA PHE A 375 8.85 2.17 -13.48
C PHE A 375 7.82 3.19 -12.99
N PHE A 376 8.22 4.11 -12.13
CA PHE A 376 7.38 5.19 -11.62
C PHE A 376 7.60 6.45 -12.46
N ALA A 377 6.64 6.75 -13.34
CA ALA A 377 6.68 7.92 -14.20
C ALA A 377 6.42 9.21 -13.41
N ASN A 378 7.17 10.28 -13.68
CA ASN A 378 7.02 11.57 -13.01
C ASN A 378 5.65 12.22 -13.31
N PHE A 379 5.23 13.15 -12.46
CA PHE A 379 3.84 13.57 -12.30
C PHE A 379 3.22 14.32 -13.50
N ASN A 380 4.01 14.86 -14.44
CA ASN A 380 3.50 15.75 -15.50
C ASN A 380 3.14 14.99 -16.79
N TRP A 381 2.70 13.74 -16.66
CA TRP A 381 2.31 12.87 -17.77
C TRP A 381 1.06 13.39 -18.50
N THR A 382 0.90 12.98 -19.76
CA THR A 382 -0.21 13.41 -20.65
C THR A 382 -0.70 12.25 -21.50
N ARG A 383 -1.82 12.40 -22.23
CA ARG A 383 -2.29 11.34 -23.14
C ARG A 383 -1.20 10.93 -24.14
N ALA A 384 -0.43 11.89 -24.66
CA ALA A 384 0.66 11.65 -25.60
C ALA A 384 1.81 10.89 -24.93
N LYS A 385 2.30 11.35 -23.78
CA LYS A 385 3.38 10.69 -23.03
C LYS A 385 3.00 9.28 -22.57
N ASN A 386 1.76 9.08 -22.12
CA ASN A 386 1.23 7.77 -21.75
C ASN A 386 1.17 6.82 -22.96
N ASN A 387 0.75 7.31 -24.13
CA ASN A 387 0.75 6.49 -25.35
C ASN A 387 2.18 6.13 -25.76
N TYR A 388 3.11 7.08 -25.71
CA TYR A 388 4.52 6.85 -26.02
C TYR A 388 5.17 5.83 -25.07
N SER A 389 4.89 5.93 -23.77
CA SER A 389 5.32 4.95 -22.75
C SER A 389 4.87 3.53 -23.08
N ILE A 390 3.63 3.37 -23.57
CA ILE A 390 3.08 2.07 -24.00
C ILE A 390 3.79 1.57 -25.27
N GLU A 391 4.11 2.45 -26.21
CA GLU A 391 4.83 2.11 -27.44
C GLU A 391 6.28 1.67 -27.15
N VAL A 392 7.00 2.41 -26.29
CA VAL A 392 8.36 2.08 -25.84
C VAL A 392 8.36 0.77 -25.07
N ALA A 393 7.47 0.59 -24.08
CA ALA A 393 7.36 -0.67 -23.32
C ALA A 393 7.18 -1.89 -24.24
N LYS A 394 6.25 -1.79 -25.21
CA LYS A 394 6.04 -2.85 -26.21
C LYS A 394 7.26 -3.08 -27.10
N ARG A 395 7.97 -2.02 -27.50
CA ARG A 395 9.21 -2.09 -28.30
C ARG A 395 10.29 -2.90 -27.59
N ILE A 396 10.46 -2.69 -26.28
CA ILE A 396 11.46 -3.39 -25.43
C ILE A 396 10.93 -4.69 -24.79
N GLY A 397 9.76 -5.17 -25.20
CA GLY A 397 9.19 -6.44 -24.73
C GLY A 397 8.75 -6.44 -23.26
N ARG A 398 8.36 -5.28 -22.70
CA ARG A 398 7.82 -5.08 -21.35
C ARG A 398 6.30 -4.90 -21.37
N ASP A 399 5.66 -5.24 -20.26
CA ASP A 399 4.24 -4.96 -20.05
C ASP A 399 4.06 -3.46 -19.74
N PRO A 400 3.21 -2.71 -20.45
CA PRO A 400 2.89 -1.33 -20.09
C PRO A 400 2.33 -1.16 -18.67
N PHE A 401 1.75 -2.20 -18.06
CA PHE A 401 1.34 -2.16 -16.65
C PHE A 401 2.51 -2.27 -15.66
N ASP A 402 3.75 -2.46 -16.10
CA ASP A 402 4.95 -2.23 -15.28
C ASP A 402 5.28 -0.74 -15.12
N ILE A 403 4.58 0.14 -15.84
CA ILE A 403 4.71 1.61 -15.73
C ILE A 403 3.56 2.16 -14.88
N PHE A 404 3.93 2.87 -13.82
CA PHE A 404 3.08 3.46 -12.80
C PHE A 404 3.04 4.97 -13.01
N ALA A 405 1.91 5.50 -13.47
CA ALA A 405 1.74 6.93 -13.67
C ALA A 405 1.64 7.65 -12.32
N GLY A 406 2.64 8.49 -12.00
CA GLY A 406 2.77 9.13 -10.70
C GLY A 406 1.69 10.15 -10.39
N PHE A 407 1.09 10.07 -9.20
CA PHE A 407 0.12 11.01 -8.65
C PHE A 407 0.76 11.75 -7.47
N GLU A 408 0.88 13.08 -7.57
CA GLU A 408 1.45 13.95 -6.55
C GLU A 408 0.41 14.25 -5.44
N LEU A 409 0.18 13.29 -4.55
CA LEU A 409 -0.91 13.35 -3.57
C LEU A 409 -0.60 14.26 -2.37
N GLN A 410 0.68 14.55 -2.10
CA GLN A 410 1.07 15.46 -1.03
C GLN A 410 0.64 16.90 -1.34
N ARG A 411 1.06 17.45 -2.49
CA ARG A 411 0.61 18.78 -2.93
C ARG A 411 -0.85 18.79 -3.37
N GLY A 412 -1.35 17.69 -3.93
CA GLY A 412 -2.74 17.58 -4.38
C GLY A 412 -3.77 17.37 -3.26
N GLY A 413 -3.36 16.94 -2.07
CA GLY A 413 -4.23 16.71 -0.91
C GLY A 413 -5.02 15.41 -0.99
N SER A 414 -4.34 14.28 -1.21
CA SER A 414 -4.94 12.94 -1.33
C SER A 414 -6.02 12.90 -2.42
N TYR A 415 -7.24 12.42 -2.16
CA TYR A 415 -8.33 12.32 -3.14
C TYR A 415 -8.83 13.67 -3.70
N LYS A 416 -8.30 14.80 -3.20
CA LYS A 416 -8.56 16.16 -3.75
C LYS A 416 -7.65 16.51 -4.93
N THR A 417 -6.66 15.67 -5.22
CA THR A 417 -5.70 15.85 -6.32
C THR A 417 -6.43 15.91 -7.66
N GLN A 418 -6.08 16.89 -8.50
CA GLN A 418 -6.65 17.02 -9.84
C GLN A 418 -5.90 16.11 -10.82
N ILE A 419 -6.50 14.98 -11.16
CA ILE A 419 -5.94 13.96 -12.07
C ILE A 419 -6.60 14.06 -13.45
N ASN A 420 -5.79 14.06 -14.51
CA ASN A 420 -6.27 13.96 -15.89
C ASN A 420 -6.63 12.50 -16.24
N TRP A 421 -7.71 11.98 -15.64
CA TRP A 421 -8.13 10.59 -15.77
C TRP A 421 -8.31 10.15 -17.23
N ASP A 422 -8.84 11.01 -18.09
CA ASP A 422 -9.05 10.70 -19.51
C ASP A 422 -7.74 10.28 -20.20
N ALA A 423 -6.61 10.91 -19.86
CA ALA A 423 -5.30 10.57 -20.41
C ALA A 423 -4.77 9.19 -19.98
N LEU A 424 -5.32 8.59 -18.91
CA LEU A 424 -5.04 7.22 -18.44
C LEU A 424 -6.02 6.18 -18.98
N PHE A 425 -7.13 6.60 -19.59
CA PHE A 425 -8.13 5.68 -20.11
C PHE A 425 -7.88 5.28 -21.57
N ASP A 426 -8.18 4.01 -21.85
CA ASP A 426 -8.39 3.45 -23.18
C ASP A 426 -9.77 3.83 -23.75
N GLU A 427 -10.12 3.27 -24.92
CA GLU A 427 -11.42 3.48 -25.58
C GLU A 427 -12.62 2.90 -24.80
N ASN A 428 -12.38 1.97 -23.87
CA ASN A 428 -13.40 1.32 -23.05
C ASN A 428 -13.57 2.00 -21.68
N GLY A 429 -12.80 3.05 -21.39
CA GLY A 429 -12.80 3.72 -20.09
C GLY A 429 -12.06 2.96 -19.00
N LYS A 430 -11.17 2.03 -19.36
CA LYS A 430 -10.28 1.28 -18.44
C LYS A 430 -8.89 1.87 -18.43
N LEU A 431 -8.16 1.67 -17.33
CA LEU A 431 -6.75 2.05 -17.23
C LEU A 431 -5.89 1.30 -18.24
N LYS A 432 -4.98 2.02 -18.90
CA LYS A 432 -3.97 1.47 -19.84
C LYS A 432 -2.53 1.45 -19.31
N LEU A 433 -2.33 1.98 -18.10
CA LEU A 433 -1.09 2.01 -17.31
C LEU A 433 -1.47 1.72 -15.84
N SER A 434 -0.47 1.44 -15.01
CA SER A 434 -0.65 1.30 -13.55
C SER A 434 -0.60 2.67 -12.85
N LEU A 435 -0.92 2.74 -11.56
CA LEU A 435 -1.01 3.99 -10.79
C LEU A 435 0.07 4.07 -9.71
N GLY A 436 0.93 5.10 -9.78
CA GLY A 436 1.93 5.38 -8.76
C GLY A 436 1.40 6.41 -7.77
N LEU A 437 1.23 6.06 -6.50
CA LEU A 437 0.72 6.97 -5.46
C LEU A 437 1.89 7.55 -4.67
N PHE A 438 2.24 8.82 -4.91
CA PHE A 438 3.27 9.49 -4.10
C PHE A 438 2.65 10.13 -2.86
N ALA A 439 3.13 9.73 -1.69
CA ALA A 439 2.72 10.20 -0.37
C ALA A 439 1.19 10.14 -0.09
N PRO A 440 0.52 8.98 -0.29
CA PRO A 440 -0.90 8.82 0.04
C PRO A 440 -1.16 8.97 1.55
N ASP A 441 -0.14 8.75 2.41
CA ASP A 441 -0.15 8.99 3.86
C ASP A 441 -0.58 10.42 4.24
N THR A 442 -0.44 11.39 3.32
CA THR A 442 -1.01 12.75 3.41
C THR A 442 -2.49 12.74 3.80
N ILE A 443 -3.23 11.67 3.49
CA ILE A 443 -4.63 11.49 3.87
C ILE A 443 -4.88 11.59 5.39
N THR A 444 -3.90 11.25 6.23
CA THR A 444 -3.97 11.38 7.69
C THR A 444 -4.13 12.84 8.15
N SER A 445 -3.76 13.82 7.32
CA SER A 445 -3.97 15.25 7.57
C SER A 445 -5.37 15.77 7.24
N LEU A 446 -6.19 14.97 6.55
CA LEU A 446 -7.57 15.36 6.19
C LEU A 446 -8.58 15.17 7.34
N GLY A 447 -8.21 14.36 8.34
CA GLY A 447 -9.02 14.04 9.50
C GLY A 447 -8.42 14.53 10.82
N ALA A 448 -9.24 14.63 11.87
CA ALA A 448 -8.77 14.94 13.21
C ALA A 448 -8.43 13.66 14.01
N THR A 449 -9.18 12.59 13.78
CA THR A 449 -9.20 11.35 14.57
C THR A 449 -8.65 10.13 13.83
N GLY A 450 -8.48 9.00 14.53
CA GLY A 450 -8.12 7.72 13.91
C GLY A 450 -9.27 7.09 13.11
N GLU A 451 -10.52 7.44 13.43
CA GLU A 451 -11.69 7.05 12.65
C GLU A 451 -11.81 7.83 11.34
N ASP A 452 -11.53 9.15 11.37
CA ASP A 452 -11.53 9.98 10.16
C ASP A 452 -10.53 9.45 9.11
N TYR A 453 -9.40 8.87 9.55
CA TYR A 453 -8.43 8.25 8.65
C TYR A 453 -9.10 7.16 7.78
N HIS A 454 -9.80 6.21 8.40
CA HIS A 454 -10.49 5.13 7.69
C HIS A 454 -11.63 5.62 6.78
N GLU A 455 -12.37 6.65 7.20
CA GLU A 455 -13.43 7.22 6.35
C GLU A 455 -12.87 8.01 5.16
N ASN A 456 -11.72 8.68 5.32
CA ASN A 456 -11.03 9.29 4.19
C ASN A 456 -10.45 8.23 3.24
N GLU A 457 -9.85 7.15 3.76
CA GLU A 457 -9.38 6.02 2.94
C GLU A 457 -10.54 5.35 2.18
N ASN A 458 -11.74 5.26 2.76
CA ASN A 458 -12.95 4.82 2.05
C ASN A 458 -13.25 5.69 0.81
N ILE A 459 -13.09 7.01 0.91
CA ILE A 459 -13.23 7.93 -0.24
C ILE A 459 -12.10 7.73 -1.25
N PHE A 460 -10.87 7.51 -0.80
CA PHE A 460 -9.72 7.34 -1.68
C PHE A 460 -9.77 6.02 -2.47
N PHE A 461 -9.96 4.90 -1.78
CA PHE A 461 -9.88 3.56 -2.36
C PHE A 461 -11.22 3.02 -2.86
N THR A 462 -12.33 3.19 -2.15
CA THR A 462 -13.64 2.77 -2.69
C THR A 462 -14.23 3.86 -3.58
N GLY A 463 -14.18 5.12 -3.16
CA GLY A 463 -14.74 6.26 -3.89
C GLY A 463 -15.98 6.86 -3.22
N TYR A 464 -16.32 8.09 -3.61
CA TYR A 464 -17.45 8.86 -3.06
C TYR A 464 -18.82 8.17 -3.12
N GLN A 465 -19.00 7.15 -3.97
CA GLN A 465 -20.22 6.36 -4.05
C GLN A 465 -20.34 5.29 -2.94
N GLY A 466 -19.29 5.05 -2.14
CA GLY A 466 -19.29 4.18 -0.95
C GLY A 466 -19.48 2.68 -1.23
N ASP A 467 -19.49 2.27 -2.49
CA ASP A 467 -19.80 0.91 -2.95
C ASP A 467 -18.86 0.58 -4.14
N PRO A 468 -17.99 -0.44 -4.04
CA PRO A 468 -16.98 -0.72 -5.06
C PRO A 468 -17.58 -1.21 -6.38
N THR A 469 -18.84 -1.68 -6.40
CA THR A 469 -19.49 -2.12 -7.65
C THR A 469 -20.14 -0.96 -8.42
N LYS A 470 -20.02 0.28 -7.95
CA LYS A 470 -20.75 1.44 -8.48
C LYS A 470 -19.81 2.44 -9.14
N GLN A 471 -20.38 3.23 -10.06
CA GLN A 471 -19.64 4.25 -10.78
C GLN A 471 -19.40 5.50 -9.94
N LYS A 472 -18.27 6.17 -10.21
CA LYS A 472 -17.94 7.48 -9.63
C LYS A 472 -19.11 8.45 -9.85
N PRO A 473 -19.58 9.19 -8.83
CA PRO A 473 -20.63 10.20 -9.00
C PRO A 473 -20.22 11.27 -10.02
N SER A 474 -21.19 11.83 -10.74
CA SER A 474 -20.95 12.80 -11.82
C SER A 474 -20.48 14.17 -11.31
N ASP A 475 -20.77 14.50 -10.05
CA ASP A 475 -20.39 15.74 -9.36
C ASP A 475 -19.03 15.64 -8.65
N LYS A 476 -18.26 14.57 -8.89
CA LYS A 476 -16.96 14.28 -8.25
C LYS A 476 -15.88 14.05 -9.31
N ASN A 477 -14.67 14.54 -9.07
CA ASN A 477 -13.54 14.36 -9.98
C ASN A 477 -12.74 13.09 -9.67
N TRP A 478 -12.67 12.66 -8.40
CA TRP A 478 -11.88 11.51 -7.97
C TRP A 478 -12.57 10.18 -8.29
N TYR A 479 -11.89 9.29 -9.03
CA TYR A 479 -12.26 7.88 -9.12
C TYR A 479 -11.65 7.14 -7.93
N GLY A 480 -12.48 6.52 -7.09
CA GLY A 480 -11.98 5.57 -6.09
C GLY A 480 -11.31 4.39 -6.79
N LEU A 481 -10.18 3.91 -6.26
CA LEU A 481 -9.37 2.90 -6.97
C LEU A 481 -10.12 1.59 -7.27
N ALA A 482 -11.07 1.18 -6.44
CA ALA A 482 -11.97 0.04 -6.67
C ALA A 482 -12.83 0.16 -7.94
N ASN A 483 -12.98 1.38 -8.49
CA ASN A 483 -13.63 1.60 -9.78
C ASN A 483 -12.73 1.19 -10.96
N LEU A 484 -11.41 1.22 -10.79
CA LEU A 484 -10.40 1.15 -11.86
C LEU A 484 -9.42 -0.04 -11.71
N ILE A 485 -9.28 -0.60 -10.52
CA ILE A 485 -8.35 -1.67 -10.14
C ILE A 485 -9.15 -2.85 -9.59
N ALA A 486 -8.87 -4.06 -10.08
CA ALA A 486 -9.51 -5.28 -9.57
C ALA A 486 -8.95 -5.69 -8.20
N ASP A 487 -9.83 -6.11 -7.27
CA ASP A 487 -9.39 -6.58 -5.95
C ASP A 487 -8.66 -7.93 -5.97
N LYS A 488 -7.64 -8.03 -5.11
CA LYS A 488 -6.92 -9.26 -4.76
C LYS A 488 -7.18 -9.60 -3.29
N THR A 489 -7.09 -10.87 -2.90
CA THR A 489 -7.23 -11.27 -1.50
C THR A 489 -6.24 -12.36 -1.09
N ALA A 490 -5.72 -12.23 0.15
CA ALA A 490 -4.83 -13.20 0.80
C ALA A 490 -5.59 -14.37 1.48
N ILE A 491 -6.92 -14.45 1.33
CA ILE A 491 -7.76 -15.52 1.90
C ILE A 491 -7.67 -16.78 1.02
N THR A 492 -6.48 -17.38 0.97
CA THR A 492 -6.16 -18.51 0.06
C THR A 492 -6.54 -19.90 0.62
N SER A 493 -6.79 -20.03 1.92
CA SER A 493 -7.10 -21.31 2.58
C SER A 493 -8.48 -21.35 3.26
N SER A 494 -8.93 -22.55 3.64
CA SER A 494 -10.14 -22.74 4.46
C SER A 494 -9.98 -22.29 5.91
N ASN A 495 -8.75 -22.13 6.39
CA ASN A 495 -8.42 -21.79 7.77
C ASN A 495 -8.26 -20.27 7.91
N PHE A 496 -9.34 -19.54 7.61
CA PHE A 496 -9.38 -18.09 7.72
C PHE A 496 -9.95 -17.63 9.07
N ASN A 497 -9.32 -16.62 9.67
CA ASN A 497 -9.85 -15.87 10.80
C ASN A 497 -9.53 -14.38 10.63
N SER A 498 -10.43 -13.53 11.13
CA SER A 498 -10.15 -12.11 11.34
C SER A 498 -11.06 -11.60 12.47
N SER A 499 -10.48 -10.79 13.36
CA SER A 499 -11.22 -9.97 14.33
C SER A 499 -11.41 -8.53 13.84
N PHE A 500 -11.04 -8.24 12.58
CA PHE A 500 -11.03 -6.92 11.95
C PHE A 500 -10.03 -5.92 12.53
N ASN A 501 -9.02 -6.40 13.25
CA ASN A 501 -7.96 -5.56 13.81
C ASN A 501 -7.23 -4.75 12.72
N THR A 502 -7.36 -3.42 12.77
CA THR A 502 -6.68 -2.47 11.85
C THR A 502 -5.24 -2.12 12.29
N GLY A 503 -4.72 -2.75 13.34
CA GLY A 503 -3.35 -2.53 13.83
C GLY A 503 -3.19 -1.32 14.76
N HIS A 504 -4.29 -0.71 15.18
CA HIS A 504 -4.35 0.37 16.15
C HIS A 504 -5.70 0.38 16.88
N GLY A 505 -5.81 1.09 18.00
CA GLY A 505 -7.08 1.29 18.69
C GLY A 505 -7.00 2.24 19.89
N LYS A 506 -8.17 2.71 20.34
CA LYS A 506 -8.31 3.48 21.60
C LYS A 506 -8.09 2.63 22.85
N LYS A 507 -8.29 1.31 22.70
CA LYS A 507 -8.21 0.25 23.71
C LYS A 507 -7.81 -1.04 23.01
N TRP A 508 -7.40 -2.07 23.76
CA TRP A 508 -7.32 -3.44 23.25
C TRP A 508 -8.36 -4.30 23.96
N PHE A 509 -9.15 -5.04 23.19
CA PHE A 509 -10.16 -5.97 23.70
C PHE A 509 -9.68 -7.42 23.60
N VAL A 510 -10.05 -8.24 24.58
CA VAL A 510 -9.90 -9.70 24.57
C VAL A 510 -11.26 -10.33 24.90
N ASP A 511 -11.76 -11.18 23.99
CA ASP A 511 -13.08 -11.81 24.00
C ASP A 511 -14.25 -10.89 24.46
N GLY A 512 -14.23 -9.63 24.00
CA GLY A 512 -15.27 -8.63 24.28
C GLY A 512 -15.10 -7.84 25.58
N LYS A 513 -13.96 -7.96 26.27
CA LYS A 513 -13.62 -7.19 27.47
C LYS A 513 -12.38 -6.34 27.21
N VAL A 514 -12.33 -5.13 27.76
CA VAL A 514 -11.12 -4.29 27.71
C VAL A 514 -10.00 -5.01 28.49
N ALA A 515 -8.86 -5.19 27.84
CA ALA A 515 -7.64 -5.78 28.40
C ALA A 515 -6.51 -4.74 28.50
N LYS A 516 -6.41 -3.82 27.51
CA LYS A 516 -5.59 -2.60 27.59
C LYS A 516 -6.51 -1.40 27.56
N ASP A 517 -6.54 -0.62 28.64
CA ASP A 517 -7.33 0.60 28.75
C ASP A 517 -6.51 1.84 28.37
N GLY A 518 -6.03 1.87 27.12
CA GLY A 518 -5.19 2.93 26.59
C GLY A 518 -4.95 2.79 25.09
N GLU A 519 -4.59 3.90 24.45
CA GLU A 519 -4.33 3.98 23.01
C GLU A 519 -3.11 3.16 22.57
N TRP A 520 -3.10 2.73 21.31
CA TRP A 520 -1.98 2.01 20.71
C TRP A 520 -2.04 1.99 19.19
N ASN A 521 -0.87 1.82 18.58
CA ASN A 521 -0.68 1.31 17.22
C ASN A 521 0.50 0.30 17.24
N TYR A 522 0.28 -0.90 16.70
CA TYR A 522 1.26 -1.98 16.60
C TYR A 522 0.91 -2.79 15.33
N ARG A 523 1.26 -2.26 14.16
CA ARG A 523 0.72 -2.73 12.87
C ARG A 523 1.18 -4.14 12.48
N SER A 524 2.19 -4.69 13.15
CA SER A 524 2.54 -6.11 13.06
C SER A 524 1.32 -7.02 13.31
N VAL A 525 0.31 -6.60 14.09
CA VAL A 525 -0.94 -7.37 14.29
C VAL A 525 -2.12 -6.98 13.37
N SER A 526 -1.91 -6.12 12.37
CA SER A 526 -2.93 -5.76 11.36
C SER A 526 -3.46 -7.01 10.65
N GLY A 527 -4.77 -7.23 10.73
CA GLY A 527 -5.43 -8.39 10.15
C GLY A 527 -5.71 -8.26 8.65
N ILE A 528 -6.54 -9.19 8.16
CA ILE A 528 -7.18 -9.07 6.84
C ILE A 528 -8.57 -8.44 7.05
N LEU A 529 -8.80 -7.31 6.40
CA LEU A 529 -10.02 -6.51 6.50
C LEU A 529 -11.01 -6.86 5.36
N PRO A 530 -12.27 -6.39 5.39
CA PRO A 530 -13.22 -6.64 4.31
C PRO A 530 -12.68 -6.15 2.95
N THR A 531 -12.69 -7.03 1.95
CA THR A 531 -12.26 -6.72 0.58
C THR A 531 -13.10 -5.61 -0.04
N TRP A 532 -14.39 -5.52 0.33
CA TRP A 532 -15.34 -4.54 -0.19
C TRP A 532 -15.92 -3.68 0.94
N ARG A 533 -15.71 -2.35 0.84
CA ARG A 533 -16.13 -1.35 1.83
C ARG A 533 -16.94 -0.21 1.18
N TRP A 534 -18.23 -0.37 0.90
CA TRP A 534 -19.10 -1.49 1.33
C TRP A 534 -20.07 -1.92 0.22
N TRP A 535 -20.00 -3.19 -0.18
CA TRP A 535 -20.98 -3.77 -1.08
C TRP A 535 -22.19 -4.29 -0.29
N ILE A 536 -23.21 -3.45 -0.17
CA ILE A 536 -24.47 -3.72 0.55
C ILE A 536 -25.64 -3.76 -0.41
N GLU A 537 -26.35 -4.88 -0.46
CA GLU A 537 -27.59 -5.07 -1.22
C GLU A 537 -28.80 -4.99 -0.27
N ALA A 538 -29.74 -4.09 -0.55
CA ALA A 538 -30.97 -3.91 0.21
C ALA A 538 -32.13 -3.49 -0.72
N SER A 539 -33.34 -3.92 -0.39
CA SER A 539 -34.57 -3.56 -1.10
C SER A 539 -35.25 -2.29 -0.55
N GLY A 540 -34.54 -1.51 0.26
CA GLY A 540 -35.00 -0.31 0.97
C GLY A 540 -33.81 0.58 1.34
N GLU A 541 -33.86 1.29 2.46
CA GLU A 541 -32.67 1.98 2.99
C GLU A 541 -31.53 0.98 3.23
N LYS A 542 -30.26 1.39 3.03
CA LYS A 542 -29.08 0.58 3.36
C LYS A 542 -28.70 0.83 4.83
N LEU A 543 -28.12 -0.17 5.50
CA LEU A 543 -27.41 0.07 6.77
C LEU A 543 -26.15 0.89 6.49
N ALA A 544 -25.83 1.84 7.36
CA ALA A 544 -24.50 2.41 7.44
C ALA A 544 -23.55 1.36 8.02
N ALA A 545 -22.38 1.23 7.42
CA ALA A 545 -21.33 0.32 7.84
C ALA A 545 -20.06 1.12 8.12
N ALA A 546 -19.40 0.85 9.25
CA ALA A 546 -18.20 1.53 9.67
C ALA A 546 -17.38 0.62 10.61
N TYR A 547 -16.15 1.03 10.91
CA TYR A 547 -15.43 0.47 12.06
C TYR A 547 -15.98 1.02 13.38
N ASP A 548 -15.90 0.20 14.43
CA ASP A 548 -16.25 0.59 15.80
C ASP A 548 -15.03 0.42 16.69
N PHE A 549 -14.45 1.54 17.12
CA PHE A 549 -13.30 1.59 18.03
C PHE A 549 -13.72 1.72 19.51
N ASP A 550 -15.03 1.79 19.79
CA ASP A 550 -15.58 1.89 21.14
C ASP A 550 -16.01 0.52 21.68
N ASP A 551 -16.27 -0.46 20.80
CA ASP A 551 -16.53 -1.86 21.17
C ASP A 551 -15.91 -2.87 20.16
N ALA A 552 -15.14 -3.84 20.67
CA ALA A 552 -14.53 -4.88 19.87
C ALA A 552 -14.52 -6.25 20.57
N TYR A 553 -14.42 -7.34 19.79
CA TYR A 553 -14.26 -8.69 20.35
C TYR A 553 -12.80 -9.01 20.66
N ASN A 554 -11.88 -8.82 19.71
CA ASN A 554 -10.44 -9.01 19.92
C ASN A 554 -9.65 -7.98 19.09
N GLY A 555 -8.69 -7.28 19.70
CA GLY A 555 -7.94 -6.18 19.06
C GLY A 555 -8.57 -4.80 19.30
N GLY A 556 -8.37 -3.87 18.37
CA GLY A 556 -8.70 -2.44 18.56
C GLY A 556 -10.10 -2.00 18.14
N ASN A 557 -10.76 -2.77 17.28
CA ASN A 557 -12.02 -2.39 16.63
C ASN A 557 -12.88 -3.59 16.21
N SER A 558 -14.15 -3.34 15.87
CA SER A 558 -15.03 -4.29 15.19
C SER A 558 -15.71 -3.66 13.96
N LEU A 559 -16.65 -4.38 13.33
CA LEU A 559 -17.54 -3.83 12.30
C LEU A 559 -18.90 -3.49 12.93
N ARG A 560 -19.35 -2.24 12.77
CA ARG A 560 -20.67 -1.79 13.21
C ARG A 560 -21.57 -1.52 12.00
N PHE A 561 -22.80 -2.03 12.09
CA PHE A 561 -23.86 -1.78 11.13
C PHE A 561 -25.05 -1.11 11.84
N THR A 562 -25.41 0.09 11.41
CA THR A 562 -26.46 0.91 12.04
C THR A 562 -27.48 1.39 11.01
N GLY A 563 -28.75 1.49 11.44
CA GLY A 563 -29.85 1.98 10.61
C GLY A 563 -31.20 1.53 11.14
N ASP A 564 -32.26 2.13 10.61
CA ASP A 564 -33.64 1.79 10.96
C ASP A 564 -34.01 0.41 10.40
N LEU A 565 -34.42 -0.51 11.27
CA LEU A 565 -34.78 -1.87 10.88
C LEU A 565 -36.18 -1.94 10.22
N GLU A 566 -37.10 -1.04 10.59
CA GLU A 566 -38.51 -1.13 10.17
C GLU A 566 -38.72 -0.74 8.69
N LYS A 567 -37.76 0.00 8.12
CA LYS A 567 -37.76 0.41 6.70
C LYS A 567 -37.11 -0.61 5.75
N MET A 568 -36.77 -1.81 6.23
CA MET A 568 -36.00 -2.80 5.46
C MET A 568 -36.71 -4.16 5.40
N VAL A 569 -36.65 -4.81 4.23
CA VAL A 569 -37.35 -6.08 3.96
C VAL A 569 -36.40 -7.26 3.74
N SER A 570 -35.20 -7.02 3.17
CA SER A 570 -34.15 -8.04 3.03
C SER A 570 -32.76 -7.38 2.93
N ARG A 571 -31.70 -8.13 3.26
CA ARG A 571 -30.30 -7.64 3.28
C ARG A 571 -29.32 -8.71 2.85
N LYS A 572 -28.29 -8.32 2.11
CA LYS A 572 -27.06 -9.09 1.92
C LYS A 572 -25.86 -8.14 1.93
N LEU A 573 -24.86 -8.47 2.74
CA LEU A 573 -23.57 -7.80 2.78
C LEU A 573 -22.52 -8.74 2.21
N SER A 574 -21.74 -8.25 1.25
CA SER A 574 -20.61 -8.96 0.69
C SER A 574 -19.32 -8.36 1.27
N CYS A 575 -18.62 -9.09 2.14
CA CYS A 575 -17.33 -8.63 2.72
C CYS A 575 -16.09 -9.30 2.12
N ILE A 576 -16.23 -10.50 1.55
CA ILE A 576 -15.14 -11.39 1.15
C ILE A 576 -15.50 -12.05 -0.19
N PRO A 577 -14.57 -12.18 -1.16
CA PRO A 577 -14.80 -12.89 -2.41
C PRO A 577 -15.25 -14.35 -2.23
N PRO A 578 -16.25 -14.83 -3.00
CA PRO A 578 -16.79 -16.18 -2.84
C PRO A 578 -15.82 -17.25 -3.37
N ARG A 579 -14.98 -17.80 -2.50
CA ARG A 579 -14.16 -18.99 -2.80
C ARG A 579 -14.28 -20.09 -1.74
N PHE A 580 -15.45 -20.73 -1.66
CA PHE A 580 -15.57 -22.03 -0.99
C PHE A 580 -16.44 -23.00 -1.79
N LEU A 581 -15.78 -23.86 -2.56
CA LEU A 581 -16.36 -25.14 -2.95
C LEU A 581 -16.55 -25.96 -1.67
N TYR A 582 -17.81 -26.22 -1.31
CA TYR A 582 -18.12 -27.30 -0.37
C TYR A 582 -17.80 -28.62 -1.05
N GLN A 583 -16.59 -29.16 -0.86
CA GLN A 583 -16.40 -30.59 -1.00
C GLN A 583 -17.19 -31.27 0.12
N LYS A 584 -18.42 -31.70 -0.21
CA LYS A 584 -19.04 -32.81 0.50
C LYS A 584 -18.10 -34.00 0.30
N GLN A 585 -17.33 -34.36 1.33
CA GLN A 585 -16.97 -35.76 1.48
C GLN A 585 -18.28 -36.52 1.68
N VAL A 586 -18.69 -37.21 0.62
CA VAL A 586 -19.69 -38.27 0.73
C VAL A 586 -19.00 -39.39 1.47
N VAL A 587 -19.52 -39.71 2.66
CA VAL A 587 -19.22 -40.93 3.43
C VAL A 587 -20.45 -41.82 3.32
#